data_AF-A0A068VEF5-F1
#
_entry.id   AF-A0A068VEF5-F1
#
_cell.length_a   1.000
_cell.length_b   1.000
_cell.length_c   1.000
_cell.angle_alpha   90.00
_cell.angle_beta   90.00
_cell.angle_gamma   90.00
#
_symmetry.space_group_name_H-M   'P 1'
#
loop_
_entity.id
_entity.type
_entity.pdbx_description
1 polymer ?
#
loop_
_entity_poly.entity_id
_entity_poly.type
_entity_poly.pdbx_seq_one_letter_code
_entity_poly.pdbx_strand_id
1 'polypeptide(L)'
;MFAIRAIGRTLFAAAKGETSSAAAAAASTVSSRLNPLEDFFEAERSPDDDKPVVYGRGWKASELRLKSWDDLHKLWYVLLKEKNMLMTQRQMLHAQNLRFPNPERISKVDSVFSR
;
A
#
# COMPACT_ATOMS: atom_id res chain seq x y z
N MET A 1 5.77 -21.29 69.09
CA MET A 1 7.15 -21.24 68.54
C MET A 1 7.48 -22.63 68.01
N PHE A 2 7.09 -22.95 66.76
CA PHE A 2 7.27 -24.28 66.16
C PHE A 2 8.60 -24.38 65.40
N ALA A 3 9.26 -25.53 65.51
CA ALA A 3 10.61 -25.81 65.07
C ALA A 3 10.68 -26.46 63.66
N ILE A 4 11.64 -25.99 62.86
CA ILE A 4 12.75 -26.71 62.17
C ILE A 4 12.47 -28.00 61.31
N ARG A 5 12.98 -27.93 60.07
CA ARG A 5 13.55 -28.96 59.13
C ARG A 5 12.63 -29.88 58.29
N ALA A 6 12.79 -29.78 56.96
CA ALA A 6 13.21 -30.84 56.01
C ALA A 6 13.40 -30.19 54.62
N ILE A 7 14.59 -30.16 54.01
CA ILE A 7 15.20 -31.18 53.11
C ILE A 7 14.30 -31.54 51.93
N GLY A 8 14.76 -31.20 50.71
CA GLY A 8 14.21 -31.75 49.48
C GLY A 8 14.68 -31.01 48.23
N ARG A 9 15.81 -31.43 47.65
CA ARG A 9 16.14 -31.14 46.24
C ARG A 9 15.20 -31.96 45.38
N THR A 10 14.45 -31.33 44.49
CA THR A 10 13.82 -32.00 43.35
C THR A 10 14.18 -31.25 42.07
N LEU A 11 15.00 -31.91 41.25
CA LEU A 11 15.20 -31.59 39.85
C LEU A 11 13.90 -31.97 39.13
N PHE A 12 13.30 -31.03 38.40
CA PHE A 12 12.27 -31.35 37.41
C PHE A 12 12.82 -31.01 36.02
N ALA A 13 13.15 -32.06 35.28
CA ALA A 13 13.23 -32.04 33.83
C ALA A 13 11.81 -32.17 33.27
N ALA A 14 11.44 -31.33 32.30
CA ALA A 14 10.19 -31.45 31.54
C ALA A 14 10.43 -31.06 30.09
N ALA A 15 9.85 -31.85 29.21
CA ALA A 15 10.13 -31.98 27.80
C ALA A 15 9.31 -31.02 26.92
N LYS A 16 9.88 -30.76 25.73
CA LYS A 16 9.26 -30.60 24.40
C LYS A 16 8.08 -29.63 24.22
N GLY A 17 8.30 -28.63 23.35
CA GLY A 17 7.26 -27.85 22.70
C GLY A 17 7.83 -27.11 21.47
N GLU A 18 7.61 -27.69 20.29
CA GLU A 18 7.88 -27.15 18.96
C GLU A 18 7.06 -25.85 18.76
N THR A 19 7.55 -24.75 18.20
CA THR A 19 7.67 -24.47 16.76
C THR A 19 8.06 -22.98 16.66
N SER A 20 9.33 -22.67 16.36
CA SER A 20 9.68 -21.30 16.00
C SER A 20 9.31 -21.14 14.53
N SER A 21 8.32 -20.30 14.26
CA SER A 21 7.79 -20.00 12.94
C SER A 21 8.94 -19.74 11.97
N ALA A 22 8.97 -20.56 10.92
CA ALA A 22 9.83 -20.37 9.77
C ALA A 22 9.79 -18.90 9.36
N ALA A 23 10.93 -18.23 9.48
CA ALA A 23 11.19 -16.98 8.79
C ALA A 23 10.87 -17.24 7.31
N ALA A 24 9.76 -16.70 6.84
CA ALA A 24 9.38 -16.75 5.45
C ALA A 24 10.41 -15.95 4.67
N ALA A 25 11.45 -16.63 4.22
CA ALA A 25 12.37 -16.15 3.20
C ALA A 25 11.58 -16.00 1.90
N ALA A 26 10.88 -14.87 1.75
CA ALA A 26 10.37 -14.40 0.47
C ALA A 26 11.52 -13.74 -0.31
N ALA A 27 12.58 -14.52 -0.54
CA ALA A 27 13.63 -14.20 -1.49
C ALA A 27 13.53 -15.24 -2.60
N SER A 28 12.51 -15.09 -3.45
CA SER A 28 12.31 -15.92 -4.63
C SER A 28 12.31 -15.05 -5.89
N THR A 29 13.51 -15.00 -6.49
CA THR A 29 13.76 -15.00 -7.93
C THR A 29 13.37 -13.77 -8.74
N VAL A 30 14.42 -13.07 -9.19
CA VAL A 30 14.44 -12.07 -10.27
C VAL A 30 13.87 -12.68 -11.56
N SER A 31 12.58 -12.50 -11.74
CA SER A 31 11.94 -12.29 -13.02
C SER A 31 10.92 -11.20 -12.74
N SER A 32 11.04 -10.06 -13.41
CA SER A 32 10.13 -8.91 -13.30
C SER A 32 8.72 -9.31 -13.70
N ARG A 33 8.00 -10.00 -12.81
CA ARG A 33 6.56 -10.12 -12.82
C ARG A 33 6.09 -9.04 -11.86
N LEU A 34 5.92 -7.83 -12.39
CA LEU A 34 5.19 -6.77 -11.69
C LEU A 34 3.95 -7.41 -11.08
N ASN A 35 3.80 -7.34 -9.76
CA ASN A 35 2.62 -7.89 -9.12
C ASN A 35 1.43 -7.01 -9.57
N PRO A 36 0.41 -7.55 -10.24
CA PRO A 36 -0.70 -6.73 -10.75
C PRO A 36 -1.42 -5.93 -9.66
N LEU A 37 -1.29 -6.35 -8.39
CA LEU A 37 -1.86 -5.65 -7.25
C LEU A 37 -1.09 -4.39 -6.86
N GLU A 38 0.19 -4.27 -7.23
CA GLU A 38 1.01 -3.09 -6.91
C GLU A 38 0.47 -1.84 -7.61
N ASP A 39 -0.22 -1.97 -8.76
CA ASP A 39 -0.85 -0.85 -9.47
C ASP A 39 -1.96 -0.13 -8.65
N PHE A 40 -2.47 -0.74 -7.57
CA PHE A 40 -3.43 -0.11 -6.66
C PHE A 40 -2.79 0.73 -5.56
N PHE A 41 -1.46 0.69 -5.43
CA PHE A 41 -0.72 1.36 -4.37
C PHE A 41 0.40 2.25 -4.95
N GLU A 42 0.78 3.30 -4.22
CA GLU A 42 1.90 4.15 -4.63
C GLU A 42 3.22 3.44 -4.31
N ALA A 43 3.83 2.79 -5.32
CA ALA A 43 5.02 1.95 -5.16
C ALA A 43 6.25 2.65 -4.55
N GLU A 44 6.38 3.98 -4.73
CA GLU A 44 7.53 4.77 -4.28
C GLU A 44 7.21 5.69 -3.09
N ARG A 45 5.97 5.68 -2.57
CA ARG A 45 5.56 6.59 -1.49
C ARG A 45 5.92 5.97 -0.14
N SER A 46 7.03 6.43 0.46
CA SER A 46 7.19 6.30 1.91
C SER A 46 6.27 7.31 2.61
N PRO A 47 5.43 6.90 3.58
CA PRO A 47 4.62 7.84 4.37
C PRO A 47 5.49 8.82 5.19
N ASP A 48 6.76 8.50 5.40
CA ASP A 48 7.73 9.30 6.17
C ASP A 48 8.49 10.35 5.34
N ASP A 49 8.24 10.45 4.03
CA ASP A 49 8.90 11.44 3.18
C ASP A 49 8.16 12.79 3.27
N ASP A 50 8.72 13.73 4.04
CA ASP A 50 8.17 15.07 4.34
C ASP A 50 8.06 16.00 3.12
N LYS A 51 8.50 15.57 1.94
CA LYS A 51 8.46 16.41 0.74
C LYS A 51 7.02 16.56 0.23
N PRO A 52 6.52 17.80 0.06
CA PRO A 52 5.23 18.02 -0.54
C PRO A 52 5.28 17.56 -2.00
N VAL A 53 4.59 16.46 -2.30
CA VAL A 53 4.49 15.92 -3.65
C VAL A 53 3.64 16.87 -4.48
N VAL A 54 4.30 17.54 -5.43
CA VAL A 54 3.65 18.45 -6.36
C VAL A 54 3.01 17.63 -7.47
N TYR A 55 1.69 17.46 -7.41
CA TYR A 55 0.95 16.84 -8.50
C TYR A 55 0.78 17.83 -9.65
N GLY A 56 0.91 17.30 -10.87
CA GLY A 56 0.76 18.07 -12.09
C GLY A 56 -0.62 18.69 -12.30
N ARG A 57 -0.71 19.44 -13.40
CA ARG A 57 -1.94 20.04 -13.91
C ARG A 57 -2.76 18.99 -14.67
N GLY A 58 -4.09 19.03 -14.55
CA GLY A 58 -5.00 18.17 -15.33
C GLY A 58 -5.10 18.58 -16.81
N TRP A 59 -5.46 17.62 -17.67
CA TRP A 59 -5.59 17.81 -19.12
C TRP A 59 -6.67 18.83 -19.50
N LYS A 60 -6.41 19.68 -20.52
CA LYS A 60 -7.44 20.55 -21.12
C LYS A 60 -8.20 19.81 -22.22
N ALA A 61 -9.47 20.15 -22.41
CA ALA A 61 -10.25 19.68 -23.56
C ALA A 61 -9.58 20.00 -24.91
N SER A 62 -8.92 21.16 -25.04
CA SER A 62 -8.18 21.51 -26.26
C SER A 62 -6.98 20.59 -26.53
N GLU A 63 -6.32 20.09 -25.48
CA GLU A 63 -5.18 19.17 -25.60
C GLU A 63 -5.65 17.77 -26.00
N LEU A 64 -6.78 17.32 -25.45
CA LEU A 64 -7.38 16.01 -25.73
C LEU A 64 -7.94 15.92 -27.15
N ARG A 65 -8.53 17.00 -27.66
CA ARG A 65 -9.11 17.07 -29.03
C ARG A 65 -8.08 16.92 -30.14
N LEU A 66 -6.80 17.17 -29.85
CA LEU A 66 -5.70 17.08 -30.83
C LEU A 66 -5.08 15.67 -30.88
N LYS A 67 -5.53 14.72 -30.05
CA LYS A 67 -4.99 13.36 -29.98
C LYS A 67 -5.79 12.38 -30.82
N SER A 68 -5.11 11.32 -31.27
CA SER A 68 -5.76 10.20 -31.96
C SER A 68 -6.64 9.41 -30.99
N TRP A 69 -7.58 8.65 -31.55
CA TRP A 69 -8.45 7.79 -30.75
C TRP A 69 -7.66 6.75 -29.93
N ASP A 70 -6.63 6.13 -30.53
CA ASP A 70 -5.77 5.16 -29.85
C ASP A 70 -5.02 5.77 -28.65
N ASP A 71 -4.50 6.99 -28.80
CA ASP A 71 -3.80 7.68 -27.71
C ASP A 71 -4.77 8.09 -26.60
N LEU A 72 -5.99 8.51 -26.96
CA LEU A 72 -7.02 8.82 -25.99
C LEU A 72 -7.48 7.57 -25.22
N HIS A 73 -7.59 6.42 -25.91
CA HIS A 73 -7.93 5.14 -25.29
C HIS A 73 -6.85 4.67 -24.32
N LYS A 74 -5.57 4.79 -24.69
CA LYS A 74 -4.44 4.52 -23.78
C LYS A 74 -4.47 5.47 -22.58
N LEU A 75 -4.69 6.77 -22.82
CA LEU A 75 -4.78 7.77 -21.75
C LEU A 75 -5.92 7.45 -20.78
N TRP A 76 -7.07 7.02 -21.29
CA TRP A 76 -8.21 6.61 -20.48
C TRP A 76 -7.84 5.49 -19.51
N TYR A 77 -7.10 4.46 -19.96
CA TYR A 77 -6.61 3.41 -19.05
C TYR A 77 -5.62 3.92 -18.01
N VAL A 78 -4.70 4.80 -18.38
CA VAL A 78 -3.75 5.39 -17.42
C VAL A 78 -4.50 6.16 -16.33
N LEU A 79 -5.49 6.98 -16.71
CA LEU A 79 -6.32 7.73 -15.77
C LEU A 79 -7.21 6.82 -14.92
N LEU A 80 -7.67 5.70 -15.47
CA LEU A 80 -8.47 4.72 -14.74
C LEU A 80 -7.65 4.03 -13.64
N LYS A 81 -6.40 3.65 -13.95
CA LYS A 81 -5.50 3.06 -12.96
C LYS A 81 -5.18 4.05 -11.84
N GLU A 82 -4.88 5.30 -12.18
CA GLU A 82 -4.70 6.38 -11.21
C GLU A 82 -5.95 6.57 -10.31
N LYS A 83 -7.15 6.61 -10.91
CA LYS A 83 -8.41 6.72 -10.15
C LYS A 83 -8.57 5.56 -9.16
N ASN A 84 -8.33 4.33 -9.61
CA ASN A 84 -8.45 3.14 -8.76
C ASN A 84 -7.45 3.18 -7.60
N MET A 85 -6.19 3.56 -7.86
CA MET A 85 -5.17 3.73 -6.83
C MET A 85 -5.59 4.79 -5.78
N LEU A 86 -6.06 5.96 -6.21
CA LEU A 86 -6.52 7.02 -5.31
C LEU A 86 -7.72 6.60 -4.46
N MET A 87 -8.66 5.83 -5.03
CA MET A 87 -9.81 5.32 -4.29
C MET A 87 -9.39 4.32 -3.22
N THR A 88 -8.46 3.42 -3.53
CA THR A 88 -7.86 2.47 -2.56
C THR A 88 -7.19 3.24 -1.42
N GLN A 89 -6.34 4.21 -1.74
CA GLN A 89 -5.66 5.03 -0.74
C GLN A 89 -6.63 5.81 0.15
N ARG A 90 -7.68 6.40 -0.44
CA ARG A 90 -8.73 7.09 0.31
C ARG A 90 -9.44 6.17 1.29
N GLN A 91 -9.81 4.97 0.86
CA GLN A 91 -10.49 4.00 1.71
C GLN A 91 -9.59 3.50 2.85
N MET A 92 -8.31 3.24 2.58
CA MET A 92 -7.34 2.82 3.59
C MET A 92 -7.12 3.89 4.66
N LEU A 93 -6.91 5.15 4.24
CA LEU A 93 -6.72 6.26 5.18
C LEU A 93 -7.97 6.53 5.99
N HIS A 94 -9.15 6.46 5.37
CA HIS A 94 -10.42 6.55 6.10
C HIS A 94 -10.55 5.45 7.16
N ALA A 95 -10.20 4.20 6.84
CA ALA A 95 -10.23 3.09 7.80
C ALA A 95 -9.23 3.27 8.96
N GLN A 96 -8.10 3.93 8.71
CA GLN A 96 -7.11 4.29 9.72
C GLN A 96 -7.41 5.62 10.42
N ASN A 97 -8.54 6.26 10.11
CA ASN A 97 -8.96 7.55 10.64
C ASN A 97 -7.95 8.69 10.36
N LEU A 98 -7.21 8.56 9.24
CA LEU A 98 -6.24 9.53 8.73
C LEU A 98 -6.86 10.37 7.60
N ARG A 99 -6.40 11.61 7.47
CA ARG A 99 -6.87 12.51 6.41
C ARG A 99 -6.17 12.19 5.09
N PHE A 100 -6.95 12.16 4.00
CA PHE A 100 -6.42 11.97 2.65
C PHE A 100 -5.50 13.13 2.22
N PRO A 101 -4.24 12.87 1.87
CA PRO A 101 -3.36 13.86 1.27
C PRO A 101 -3.89 14.28 -0.09
N ASN A 102 -4.01 15.59 -0.33
CA ASN A 102 -4.27 16.15 -1.66
C ASN A 102 -5.55 15.62 -2.37
N PRO A 103 -6.74 15.91 -1.80
CA PRO A 103 -8.03 15.46 -2.36
C PRO A 103 -8.33 16.00 -3.76
N GLU A 104 -7.65 17.06 -4.19
CA GLU A 104 -7.82 17.66 -5.52
C GLU A 104 -7.33 16.77 -6.67
N ARG A 105 -6.54 15.72 -6.39
CA ARG A 105 -6.16 14.74 -7.42
C ARG A 105 -7.38 14.02 -7.99
N ILE A 106 -8.32 13.62 -7.13
CA ILE A 106 -9.51 12.87 -7.52
C ILE A 106 -10.38 13.72 -8.45
N SER A 107 -10.62 14.98 -8.07
CA SER A 107 -11.42 15.90 -8.89
C SER A 107 -10.74 16.24 -10.21
N LYS A 108 -9.41 16.34 -10.27
CA LYS A 108 -8.66 16.50 -11.52
C LYS A 108 -8.87 15.32 -12.45
N VAL A 109 -8.75 14.08 -11.95
CA VAL A 109 -8.95 12.87 -12.77
C VAL A 109 -10.39 12.80 -13.29
N ASP A 110 -11.38 12.98 -12.42
CA ASP A 110 -12.79 12.96 -12.81
C ASP A 110 -13.14 14.04 -13.84
N SER A 111 -12.52 15.22 -13.74
CA SER A 111 -12.71 16.30 -14.71
C SER A 111 -12.21 15.95 -16.12
N VAL A 112 -11.26 15.02 -16.25
CA VAL A 112 -10.75 14.56 -17.55
C VAL A 112 -11.67 13.50 -18.13
N PHE A 113 -12.21 12.61 -17.30
CA PHE A 113 -13.20 11.62 -17.73
C PHE A 113 -14.50 12.24 -18.25
N SER A 114 -14.87 13.42 -17.75
CA SER A 114 -16.08 14.14 -18.16
C SER A 114 -15.92 14.98 -19.43
N ARG A 115 -14.71 15.14 -19.97
CA ARG A 115 -14.42 16.00 -21.14
C ARG A 115 -14.41 15.22 -22.44
#